data_AF-A0A2E3Z7T5-F1
#
_entry.id   AF-A0A2E3Z7T5-F1
#
_cell.length_a   1.000
_cell.length_b   1.000
_cell.length_c   1.000
_cell.angle_alpha   90.00
_cell.angle_beta   90.00
_cell.angle_gamma   90.00
#
_symmetry.space_group_name_H-M   'P 1'
#
loop_
_entity.id
_entity.type
_entity.pdbx_description
1 polymer ?
#
loop_
_entity_poly.entity_id
_entity_poly.type
_entity_poly.pdbx_seq_one_letter_code
_entity_poly.pdbx_strand_id
1 'polypeptide(L)' 'MQPGGFQSAAGNLRTFPAVMPLRPLDRVFYRVPLQVMKSFAGHTKVSRQASDHLPLIIDFQIRIH' A
#
# COMPACT_ATOMS: atom_id res chain seq x y z
N MET A 1 11.95 -4.45 5.33
CA MET A 1 12.93 -3.46 4.84
C MET A 1 12.16 -2.18 4.55
N GLN A 2 12.61 -1.08 5.13
CA GLN A 2 12.03 0.25 4.99
C GLN A 2 13.19 1.20 4.68
N PRO A 3 13.09 2.06 3.65
CA PRO A 3 14.10 3.06 3.40
C PRO A 3 14.27 3.96 4.63
N GLY A 4 15.51 4.26 5.03
CA GLY A 4 15.77 5.04 6.23
C GLY A 4 15.00 6.36 6.22
N GLY A 5 14.35 6.70 7.34
CA GLY A 5 13.54 7.93 7.48
C GLY A 5 12.16 7.92 6.82
N PHE A 6 11.78 6.85 6.11
CA PHE A 6 10.41 6.68 5.60
C PHE A 6 9.57 5.78 6.51
N GLN A 7 8.25 5.91 6.43
CA GLN A 7 7.25 5.07 7.08
C GLN A 7 6.50 4.23 6.03
N SER A 8 6.02 3.03 6.37
CA SER A 8 5.21 2.21 5.47
C SER A 8 3.77 2.71 5.48
N ALA A 9 3.19 3.00 4.32
CA ALA A 9 1.80 3.44 4.20
C ALA A 9 0.78 2.30 4.22
N ALA A 10 1.23 1.09 3.89
CA ALA A 10 0.36 -0.04 3.55
C ALA A 10 0.61 -1.30 4.40
N GLY A 11 1.54 -1.25 5.35
CA GLY A 11 1.83 -2.37 6.25
C GLY A 11 2.06 -3.70 5.50
N ASN A 12 1.20 -4.69 5.77
CA ASN A 12 1.25 -6.04 5.21
C ASN A 12 0.15 -6.34 4.16
N LEU A 13 -0.40 -5.32 3.50
CA LEU A 13 -1.43 -5.51 2.48
C LEU A 13 -0.92 -6.39 1.34
N ARG A 14 -1.74 -7.37 0.94
CA ARG A 14 -1.44 -8.31 -0.15
C ARG A 14 -2.14 -7.87 -1.42
N THR A 15 -1.35 -7.58 -2.43
CA THR A 15 -1.81 -7.13 -3.75
C THR A 15 -1.61 -8.19 -4.81
N PHE A 16 -0.65 -9.10 -4.63
CA PHE A 16 -0.34 -10.16 -5.58
C PHE A 16 -0.83 -11.54 -5.07
N PRO A 17 -1.47 -12.38 -5.91
CA PRO A 17 -1.98 -13.70 -5.54
C PRO A 17 -0.87 -14.75 -5.48
N ALA A 18 0.09 -14.55 -4.59
CA ALA A 18 1.06 -15.59 -4.24
C ALA A 18 0.43 -16.59 -3.26
N VAL A 19 0.77 -17.88 -3.43
CA VAL A 19 0.30 -18.97 -2.57
C VAL A 19 0.86 -18.85 -1.13
N MET A 20 2.02 -18.21 -0.95
CA MET A 20 2.60 -17.96 0.38
C MET A 20 3.60 -16.78 0.37
N PRO A 21 3.15 -15.51 0.26
CA PRO A 21 4.07 -14.38 0.26
C PRO A 21 4.62 -14.16 1.67
N LEU A 22 5.93 -14.31 1.84
CA LEU A 22 6.62 -13.96 3.08
C LEU A 22 6.50 -12.47 3.43
N ARG A 23 6.38 -11.61 2.41
CA ARG A 23 6.22 -10.15 2.54
C ARG A 23 5.42 -9.58 1.36
N PRO A 24 4.75 -8.43 1.52
CA PRO A 24 4.19 -7.69 0.40
C PRO A 24 5.25 -7.35 -0.64
N LEU A 25 4.90 -7.53 -1.91
CA LEU A 25 5.69 -7.10 -3.07
C LEU A 25 5.52 -5.61 -3.31
N ASP A 26 4.28 -5.15 -3.42
CA ASP A 26 3.96 -3.73 -3.59
C ASP A 26 4.03 -3.01 -2.25
N ARG A 27 4.72 -1.86 -2.24
CA ARG A 27 4.90 -1.04 -1.04
C ARG A 27 4.86 0.43 -1.39
N VAL A 28 4.26 1.21 -0.52
CA VAL A 28 4.33 2.67 -0.55
C VAL A 28 4.98 3.14 0.74
N PHE A 29 5.97 4.00 0.59
CA PHE A 29 6.71 4.60 1.69
C PHE A 29 6.51 6.11 1.67
N TYR A 30 6.28 6.72 2.82
CA TYR A 30 6.01 8.14 2.96
C TYR A 30 6.84 8.77 4.08
N ARG A 31 6.89 10.11 4.12
CA ARG A 31 7.46 10.89 5.21
C ARG A 31 6.49 11.96 5.66
N VAL A 32 6.75 12.52 6.83
CA VAL A 32 6.16 13.79 7.27
C VAL A 32 6.32 14.86 6.18
N PRO A 33 5.37 15.79 6.02
CA PRO A 33 4.21 16.03 6.89
C PRO A 33 2.97 15.15 6.58
N LEU A 34 3.09 14.10 5.77
CA LEU A 34 1.94 13.25 5.45
C LEU A 34 1.56 12.34 6.63
N GLN A 35 0.26 12.13 6.81
CA GLN A 35 -0.32 11.12 7.68
C GLN A 35 -1.21 10.19 6.84
N VAL A 36 -1.06 8.88 7.00
CA VAL A 36 -1.96 7.89 6.41
C VAL A 36 -3.30 7.92 7.15
N MET A 37 -4.38 8.09 6.41
CA MET A 37 -5.76 8.00 6.89
C MET A 37 -6.30 6.58 6.75
N LYS A 38 -6.12 6.01 5.57
CA LYS A 38 -6.60 4.69 5.22
C LYS A 38 -5.69 4.06 4.18
N SER A 39 -5.53 2.75 4.24
CA SER A 39 -4.88 1.98 3.19
C SER A 39 -5.58 0.64 2.98
N PHE A 40 -5.74 0.22 1.73
CA PHE A 40 -6.37 -1.05 1.36
C PHE A 40 -5.98 -1.47 -0.06
N ALA A 41 -6.17 -2.76 -0.38
CA ALA A 41 -6.09 -3.25 -1.75
C ALA A 41 -7.48 -3.16 -2.42
N GLY A 42 -7.56 -2.66 -3.65
CA GLY A 42 -8.80 -2.58 -4.41
C GLY A 42 -9.20 -3.93 -5.00
N HIS A 43 -10.34 -4.48 -4.58
CA HIS A 43 -10.77 -5.84 -4.93
C HIS A 43 -11.92 -5.91 -5.96
N THR A 44 -12.11 -4.86 -6.76
CA THR A 44 -13.20 -4.86 -7.76
C THR A 44 -12.98 -5.94 -8.83
N LYS A 45 -14.06 -6.37 -9.50
CA LYS A 45 -13.97 -7.31 -10.62
C LYS A 45 -13.05 -6.77 -11.73
N VAL A 46 -13.21 -5.49 -12.06
CA VAL A 46 -12.38 -4.80 -13.06
C VAL A 46 -10.90 -4.83 -12.65
N SER A 47 -10.58 -4.52 -11.38
CA SER A 47 -9.20 -4.54 -10.89
C SER A 47 -8.54 -5.90 -11.03
N ARG A 48 -9.27 -6.99 -10.72
CA ARG A 48 -8.76 -8.36 -10.84
C ARG A 48 -8.63 -8.85 -12.28
N GLN A 49 -9.45 -8.32 -13.19
CA GLN A 49 -9.38 -8.65 -14.61
C GLN A 49 -8.25 -7.90 -15.31
N ALA A 50 -7.98 -6.65 -14.89
CA ALA A 50 -7.00 -5.79 -15.52
C ALA A 50 -5.55 -6.14 -15.16
N SER A 51 -5.30 -6.72 -13.99
CA SER A 51 -3.96 -7.10 -13.53
C SER A 51 -4.03 -8.24 -12.51
N ASP A 52 -2.96 -9.03 -12.46
CA ASP A 52 -2.66 -9.96 -11.38
C ASP A 52 -2.27 -9.26 -10.07
N HIS A 53 -1.91 -7.97 -10.12
CA HIS A 53 -1.75 -7.12 -8.95
C HIS A 53 -3.02 -6.32 -8.68
N LEU A 54 -3.46 -6.32 -7.42
CA LEU A 54 -4.51 -5.44 -6.94
C LEU A 54 -3.95 -4.03 -6.73
N PRO A 55 -4.70 -2.97 -7.10
CA PRO A 55 -4.27 -1.60 -6.83
C PRO A 55 -4.17 -1.37 -5.32
N LEU A 56 -3.04 -0.81 -4.89
CA LEU A 56 -2.82 -0.39 -3.51
C LEU A 56 -3.26 1.06 -3.35
N ILE A 57 -4.33 1.29 -2.60
CA ILE A 57 -4.96 2.60 -2.43
C ILE A 57 -4.62 3.14 -1.04
N ILE A 58 -4.12 4.36 -0.97
CA ILE A 58 -3.75 5.04 0.27
C ILE A 58 -4.28 6.46 0.25
N ASP A 59 -5.01 6.82 1.31
CA ASP A 59 -5.46 8.18 1.55
C ASP A 59 -4.48 8.87 2.50
N PHE A 60 -3.95 10.02 2.08
CA PHE A 60 -3.07 10.85 2.90
C PHE A 60 -3.75 12.16 3.29
N GLN A 61 -3.46 12.61 4.52
CA GLN A 61 -3.70 13.98 4.95
C GLN A 61 -2.36 14.69 5.17
N ILE A 62 -2.25 15.94 4.76
CA ILE A 62 -1.10 16.78 5.09
C ILE A 62 -1.32 17.36 6.49
N ARG A 63 -0.42 17.07 7.43
CA ARG A 63 -0.38 17.74 8.74
C ARG A 63 0.53 18.96 8.67
N ILE A 64 -0.07 20.12 8.45
CA ILE A 64 0.60 21.40 8.66
C ILE A 64 0.35 21.79 10.11
N HIS A 65 1.42 22.07 10.87
CA HIS A 65 1.33 22.66 12.21
C HIS A 65 1.46 24.17 12.08
#